data_AF-A0A957NWM0-F1
#
_entry.id   AF-A0A957NWM0-F1
#
_cell.length_a   1.000
_cell.length_b   1.000
_cell.length_c   1.000
_cell.angle_alpha   90.00
_cell.angle_beta   90.00
_cell.angle_gamma   90.00
#
_symmetry.space_group_name_H-M   'P 1'
#
loop_
_entity.id
_entity.type
_entity.pdbx_description
1 polymer ?
#
loop_
_entity_poly.entity_id
_entity_poly.type
_entity_poly.pdbx_seq_one_letter_code
_entity_poly.pdbx_strand_id
1 'polypeptide(L)' 'MSNKVKHTKHKEPSHPFKIGMQYRNRVGAYHVVSIDEPDMVIRYRDGRTVASSIVLQARIWENIQADSDSGLEFES' A
#
# COMPACT_ATOMS: atom_id res chain seq x y z
N MET A 1 18.48 16.08 31.62
CA MET A 1 17.25 15.27 31.58
C MET A 1 17.12 14.68 30.19
N SER A 2 17.55 13.44 29.98
CA SER A 2 17.50 12.82 28.64
C SER A 2 16.14 12.14 28.47
N ASN A 3 15.28 12.73 27.65
CA ASN A 3 14.02 12.10 27.26
C ASN A 3 14.32 10.83 26.45
N LYS A 4 14.17 9.67 27.09
CA LYS A 4 14.14 8.38 26.41
C LYS A 4 12.82 8.31 25.62
N VAL A 5 12.90 8.54 24.32
CA VAL A 5 11.80 8.21 23.40
C VAL A 5 11.66 6.69 23.43
N LYS A 6 10.62 6.20 24.12
CA LYS A 6 10.29 4.79 24.16
C LYS A 6 9.86 4.41 22.74
N HIS A 7 10.77 3.80 21.98
CA HIS A 7 10.40 3.12 20.75
C HIS A 7 9.60 1.88 21.17
N THR A 8 8.29 2.04 21.33
CA THR A 8 7.37 0.92 21.38
C THR A 8 7.56 0.17 20.07
N LYS A 9 7.98 -1.09 20.14
CA LYS A 9 8.05 -1.98 18.99
C LYS A 9 6.62 -2.22 18.50
N HIS A 10 6.08 -1.31 17.72
CA HIS A 10 4.96 -1.60 16.85
C HIS A 10 5.52 -2.58 15.81
N LYS A 11 4.95 -3.78 15.76
CA LYS A 11 5.21 -4.71 14.66
C LYS A 11 4.57 -4.04 13.45
N GLU A 12 5.34 -3.20 12.76
CA GLU A 12 4.88 -2.47 11.57
C GLU A 12 4.17 -3.48 10.66
N PRO A 13 2.93 -3.22 10.22
CA PRO A 13 2.29 -4.07 9.25
C PRO A 13 3.19 -4.09 8.01
N SER A 14 3.91 -5.21 7.82
CA SER A 14 4.79 -5.41 6.67
C SER A 14 3.99 -5.22 5.39
N HIS A 15 4.10 -4.04 4.79
CA HIS A 15 3.38 -3.66 3.59
C HIS A 15 4.36 -3.39 2.44
N PRO A 16 3.98 -3.64 1.18
CA PRO A 16 4.86 -3.46 0.03
C PRO A 16 5.01 -1.98 -0.40
N PHE A 17 4.24 -1.06 0.18
CA PHE A 17 4.17 0.33 -0.24
C PHE A 17 5.42 1.16 0.10
N LYS A 18 5.85 1.99 -0.85
CA LYS A 18 6.93 2.95 -0.70
C LYS A 18 6.49 4.31 -1.22
N ILE A 19 6.84 5.38 -0.51
CA ILE A 19 6.55 6.76 -0.93
C ILE A 19 7.18 7.02 -2.31
N GLY A 20 6.41 7.69 -3.17
CA GLY A 20 6.79 8.01 -4.55
C GLY A 20 6.57 6.87 -5.55
N MET A 21 6.34 5.63 -5.09
CA MET A 21 6.08 4.50 -5.99
C MET A 21 4.62 4.44 -6.43
N GLN A 22 4.40 3.81 -7.59
CA GLN A 22 3.09 3.62 -8.19
C GLN A 22 2.59 2.19 -7.95
N TYR A 23 1.32 2.06 -7.62
CA TYR A 23 0.61 0.79 -7.45
C TYR A 23 -0.77 0.88 -8.13
N ARG A 24 -1.53 -0.21 -8.10
CA ARG A 24 -2.89 -0.27 -8.66
C ARG A 24 -3.85 -0.91 -7.66
N ASN A 25 -5.04 -0.33 -7.55
CA ASN A 25 -6.19 -0.95 -6.88
C ASN A 25 -7.37 -1.07 -7.86
N ARG A 26 -8.55 -1.45 -7.36
CA ARG A 26 -9.78 -1.61 -8.16
C ARG A 26 -10.27 -0.30 -8.81
N VAL A 27 -9.90 0.86 -8.26
CA VAL A 27 -10.27 2.18 -8.82
C VAL A 27 -9.32 2.56 -9.95
N GLY A 28 -8.03 2.28 -9.78
CA GLY A 28 -7.02 2.59 -10.80
C GLY A 28 -5.60 2.63 -10.25
N ALA A 29 -4.70 3.15 -11.08
CA ALA A 29 -3.32 3.40 -10.68
C ALA A 29 -3.22 4.62 -9.75
N TYR A 30 -2.38 4.51 -8.72
CA TYR A 30 -2.15 5.57 -7.75
C TYR A 30 -0.66 5.62 -7.35
N HIS A 31 -0.21 6.79 -6.90
CA HIS A 31 1.10 6.97 -6.28
C HIS A 31 0.95 7.11 -4.78
N VAL A 32 1.91 6.59 -4.02
CA VAL A 32 1.98 6.83 -2.57
C VAL A 32 2.64 8.18 -2.33
N VAL A 33 1.96 9.05 -1.59
CA VAL A 33 2.41 10.43 -1.31
C VAL A 33 3.03 10.52 0.09
N SER A 34 2.40 9.90 1.10
CA SER A 34 2.95 9.77 2.45
C SER A 34 2.51 8.45 3.07
N ILE A 35 3.26 8.03 4.08
CA ILE A 35 2.96 6.86 4.92
C ILE A 35 3.10 7.33 6.35
N ASP A 36 1.98 7.31 7.07
CA ASP A 36 1.85 7.76 8.45
C ASP A 36 1.03 6.70 9.17
N GLU A 37 1.71 5.65 9.65
CA GLU A 37 1.04 4.45 10.17
C GLU A 37 -0.06 4.80 11.20
N PRO A 38 -1.25 4.17 11.11
CA PRO A 38 -1.61 3.00 10.28
C PRO A 38 -2.12 3.35 8.86
N ASP A 39 -2.02 4.62 8.47
CA ASP A 39 -2.61 5.16 7.25
C ASP A 39 -1.54 5.57 6.23
N MET A 40 -1.99 5.76 4.99
CA MET A 40 -1.18 6.28 3.91
C MET A 40 -2.01 7.24 3.06
N VAL A 41 -1.33 8.18 2.43
CA VAL A 41 -1.94 9.09 1.48
C VAL A 41 -1.60 8.63 0.07
N ILE A 42 -2.61 8.40 -0.76
CA ILE A 42 -2.45 8.03 -2.15
C ILE A 42 -2.98 9.12 -3.08
N ARG A 43 -2.37 9.28 -4.25
CA ARG A 43 -2.80 10.21 -5.29
C ARG A 43 -3.05 9.48 -6.61
N TYR A 44 -4.26 9.61 -7.11
CA TYR A 44 -4.67 9.10 -8.41
C TYR A 44 -4.19 10.01 -9.56
N ARG A 45 -4.28 9.51 -10.80
CA ARG A 45 -3.83 10.24 -12.00
C ARG A 45 -4.60 11.54 -12.26
N ASP A 46 -5.86 11.61 -11.83
CA ASP A 46 -6.72 12.80 -11.89
C ASP A 46 -6.32 13.89 -10.87
N GLY A 47 -5.30 13.64 -10.04
CA GLY A 47 -4.85 14.54 -8.99
C GLY A 47 -5.63 14.37 -7.67
N ARG A 48 -6.65 13.51 -7.62
CA ARG A 48 -7.40 13.23 -6.39
C ARG A 48 -6.49 12.53 -5.38
N THR A 49 -6.46 13.09 -4.18
CA THR A 49 -5.70 12.55 -3.05
C THR A 49 -6.67 11.96 -2.02
N VAL A 50 -6.34 10.78 -1.48
CA VAL A 50 -7.18 10.06 -0.51
C VAL A 50 -6.31 9.46 0.59
N ALA A 51 -6.71 9.68 1.85
CA ALA A 51 -6.16 8.94 2.97
C ALA A 51 -6.80 7.55 3.04
N SER A 52 -5.99 6.51 3.23
CA SER A 52 -6.44 5.14 3.24
C SER A 52 -5.62 4.30 4.22
N SER A 53 -6.24 3.29 4.82
CA SER A 53 -5.51 2.35 5.67
C SER A 53 -4.53 1.52 4.84
N ILE A 54 -3.29 1.42 5.33
CA ILE A 54 -2.23 0.60 4.75
C ILE A 54 -2.68 -0.86 4.62
N VAL A 55 -3.30 -1.40 5.68
CA VAL A 55 -3.74 -2.80 5.73
C VAL A 55 -4.80 -3.08 4.67
N LEU A 56 -5.73 -2.14 4.45
CA LEU A 56 -6.75 -2.27 3.42
C LEU A 56 -6.12 -2.26 2.02
N GLN A 57 -5.21 -1.32 1.74
CA GLN A 57 -4.55 -1.25 0.44
C GLN A 57 -3.70 -2.49 0.18
N ALA A 58 -3.00 -3.02 1.18
CA ALA A 58 -2.17 -4.22 1.05
C ALA A 58 -3.00 -5.43 0.64
N ARG A 59 -4.14 -5.66 1.30
CA ARG A 59 -5.08 -6.73 0.95
C ARG A 59 -5.64 -6.59 -0.46
N ILE A 60 -6.00 -5.38 -0.87
CA ILE A 60 -6.51 -5.14 -2.23
C ILE A 60 -5.42 -5.43 -3.26
N TRP A 61 -4.20 -4.96 -3.00
CA TRP A 61 -3.07 -5.17 -3.89
C TRP A 61 -2.72 -6.66 -4.02
N GLU A 62 -2.60 -7.37 -2.90
CA GLU A 62 -2.35 -8.82 -2.87
C GLU A 62 -3.40 -9.60 -3.67
N ASN A 63 -4.69 -9.29 -3.50
CA ASN A 63 -5.76 -9.95 -4.24
C ASN A 63 -5.66 -9.70 -5.76
N ILE A 64 -5.33 -8.48 -6.18
CA ILE A 64 -5.17 -8.16 -7.60
C ILE A 64 -3.97 -8.89 -8.21
N GLN A 65 -2.88 -9.07 -7.45
CA GLN A 65 -1.73 -9.84 -7.92
C GLN A 65 -2.10 -11.32 -8.06
N ALA A 66 -2.79 -11.91 -7.07
CA ALA A 66 -3.24 -13.30 -7.14
C ALA A 66 -4.17 -13.57 -8.34
N ASP A 67 -5.08 -12.64 -8.63
CA ASP A 67 -5.95 -12.74 -9.81
C ASP A 67 -5.18 -12.62 -11.13
N SER A 68 -4.04 -11.91 -11.15
CA SER A 68 -3.21 -11.74 -12.36
C SER A 68 -2.38 -12.98 -12.69
N ASP A 69 -1.97 -13.77 -11.69
CA ASP A 69 -1.14 -14.97 -11.86
C ASP A 69 -1.92 -16.22 -12.30
N SER A 70 -3.26 -16.21 -12.22
CA SER A 70 -4.11 -17.36 -12.62
C SER A 70 -4.38 -17.45 -14.14
N GLY A 71 -3.63 -16.73 -14.97
CA GLY A 71 -3.87 -16.58 -16.41
C GLY A 71 -3.01 -17.42 -17.37
N LEU A 72 -2.11 -18.30 -16.91
CA LEU A 72 -1.24 -19.11 -17.80
C LEU A 72 -1.05 -20.56 -17.33
N GLU A 73 -2.08 -21.38 -17.51
CA GLU A 73 -1.91 -22.78 -17.93
C GLU A 73 -2.63 -22.94 -19.28
N PHE A 74 -1.95 -22.56 -20.37
CA PHE A 74 -2.29 -23.09 -21.69
C PHE A 74 -1.52 -24.40 -21.84
N GLU A 75 -2.26 -25.50 -21.90
CA GLU A 75 -1.73 -26.80 -22.32
C GLU A 75 -1.07 -26.68 -23.70
N SER A 76 0.20 -27.11 -23.78
CA SER A 76 0.81 -27.64 -25.01
C SER A 76 2.07 -28.42 -24.67
#